data_AF-A0A924EV70-F1
#
_entry.id   AF-A0A924EV70-F1
#
_cell.length_a   1.000
_cell.length_b   1.000
_cell.length_c   1.000
_cell.angle_alpha   90.00
_cell.angle_beta   90.00
_cell.angle_gamma   90.00
#
_symmetry.space_group_name_H-M   'P 1'
#
loop_
_entity.id
_entity.type
_entity.pdbx_description
1 polymer ?
#
loop_
_entity_poly.entity_id
_entity_poly.type
_entity_poly.pdbx_seq_one_letter_code
_entity_poly.pdbx_strand_id
1 'polypeptide(L)' 'MEPVYTPVIWTARAVFAAQGLKFTVTGARNIPKSGGAVLVTNHLSYMDFAYAGLAAVPSKRLVRFMAKDDV' A
#
# COMPACT_ATOMS: atom_id res chain seq x y z
N MET A 1 -17.64 -2.35 -3.00
CA MET A 1 -16.72 -2.02 -1.90
C MET A 1 -16.35 -3.32 -1.21
N GLU A 2 -15.06 -3.58 -1.01
CA GLU A 2 -14.62 -4.77 -0.28
C GLU A 2 -14.64 -4.44 1.22
N PRO A 3 -15.47 -5.12 2.03
CA PRO A 3 -15.84 -4.67 3.36
C PRO A 3 -14.71 -4.75 4.38
N VAL A 4 -13.66 -5.53 4.13
CA VAL A 4 -12.57 -5.76 5.07
C VAL A 4 -11.36 -4.90 4.74
N TYR A 5 -10.90 -4.92 3.48
CA TYR A 5 -9.67 -4.24 3.11
C TYR A 5 -9.78 -2.71 3.12
N THR A 6 -10.96 -2.16 2.84
CA THR A 6 -11.16 -0.69 2.87
C THR A 6 -10.97 -0.13 4.29
N PRO A 7 -11.60 -0.69 5.35
CA PRO A 7 -11.28 -0.33 6.74
C PRO A 7 -9.80 -0.51 7.11
N VAL A 8 -9.15 -1.59 6.68
CA VAL A 8 -7.72 -1.84 6.97
C VAL A 8 -6.84 -0.70 6.46
N ILE A 9 -7.10 -0.21 5.24
CA ILE A 9 -6.36 0.94 4.68
C ILE A 9 -6.56 2.20 5.54
N TRP A 10 -7.79 2.47 6.00
CA TRP A 10 -8.06 3.61 6.87
C TRP A 10 -7.34 3.50 8.21
N THR A 11 -7.38 2.33 8.84
CA THR A 11 -6.65 2.06 10.09
C THR A 11 -5.15 2.25 9.89
N ALA A 12 -4.56 1.70 8.83
CA ALA A 12 -3.14 1.89 8.53
C ALA A 12 -2.78 3.38 8.38
N ARG A 13 -3.61 4.17 7.68
CA ARG A 13 -3.39 5.61 7.54
C ARG A 13 -3.51 6.37 8.86
N ALA A 14 -4.44 5.95 9.73
CA ALA A 14 -4.56 6.52 11.08
C ALA A 14 -3.32 6.21 11.93
N VAL A 15 -2.80 4.99 11.86
CA VAL A 15 -1.54 4.59 12.53
C VAL A 15 -0.37 5.44 12.01
N PHE A 16 -0.26 5.64 10.69
CA PHE A 16 0.79 6.50 10.13
C PHE A 16 0.73 7.93 10.65
N ALA A 17 -0.49 8.49 10.73
CA ALA A 17 -0.70 9.82 11.27
C ALA A 17 -0.35 9.89 12.76
N ALA A 18 -0.75 8.90 13.56
CA ALA A 18 -0.43 8.81 14.98
C ALA A 18 1.09 8.70 15.22
N GLN A 19 1.81 8.02 14.34
CA GLN A 19 3.28 7.93 14.36
C GLN A 19 3.99 9.20 13.86
N GLY A 20 3.25 10.18 13.32
CA GLY A 20 3.83 11.41 12.77
C GLY A 20 4.61 11.21 11.47
N LEU A 21 4.35 10.12 10.73
CA LEU A 21 5.09 9.79 9.51
C LEU A 21 4.77 10.78 8.39
N LYS A 22 5.82 11.24 7.69
CA LYS A 22 5.72 12.09 6.49
C LYS A 22 6.29 11.33 5.29
N PHE A 23 5.44 11.05 4.31
CA PHE A 23 5.84 10.30 3.13
C PHE A 23 6.14 11.22 1.96
N THR A 24 7.26 10.96 1.28
CA THR A 24 7.53 11.53 -0.05
C THR A 24 7.34 10.42 -1.07
N VAL A 25 6.33 10.57 -1.93
CA VAL A 25 6.05 9.61 -3.02
C VAL A 25 6.52 10.22 -4.32
N THR A 26 7.55 9.65 -4.93
CA THR A 26 8.04 10.06 -6.24
C THR A 26 7.65 9.03 -7.28
N GLY A 27 7.49 9.48 -8.52
CA GLY A 27 7.28 8.58 -9.65
C GLY A 27 5.96 7.78 -9.68
N ALA A 28 4.93 8.19 -8.92
CA ALA A 28 3.63 7.51 -8.90
C ALA A 28 3.01 7.30 -10.30
N ARG A 29 3.32 8.18 -11.28
CA ARG A 29 2.91 8.02 -12.68
C ARG A 29 3.38 6.73 -13.36
N ASN A 30 4.38 6.07 -12.80
CA ASN A 30 4.91 4.81 -13.33
C ASN A 30 3.98 3.63 -13.04
N ILE A 31 3.03 3.75 -12.12
CA ILE A 31 2.03 2.73 -11.85
C ILE A 31 0.94 2.82 -12.93
N PRO A 32 0.74 1.77 -13.76
CA PRO A 32 -0.28 1.78 -14.80
C PRO A 32 -1.68 1.97 -14.22
N LYS A 33 -2.52 2.79 -14.86
CA LYS A 33 -3.93 3.01 -14.43
C LYS A 33 -4.88 1.89 -14.91
N SER A 34 -4.44 1.08 -15.87
CA SER A 34 -5.16 -0.07 -16.41
C SER A 34 -4.17 -1.24 -16.63
N GLY A 35 -4.69 -2.45 -16.77
CA GLY A 35 -3.89 -3.66 -16.92
C GLY A 35 -3.22 -4.17 -15.64
N GLY A 36 -2.42 -5.23 -15.80
CA GLY A 36 -1.66 -5.87 -14.73
C GLY A 36 -0.30 -5.22 -14.49
N ALA A 37 0.16 -5.25 -13.24
CA ALA A 37 1.52 -4.88 -12.86
C ALA A 37 1.91 -5.64 -11.59
N VAL A 38 3.20 -5.97 -11.46
CA VAL A 38 3.78 -6.50 -10.23
C VAL A 38 4.61 -5.39 -9.61
N LEU A 39 4.28 -5.00 -8.38
CA LEU A 39 5.10 -4.08 -7.60
C LEU A 39 6.13 -4.88 -6.83
N VAL A 40 7.38 -4.43 -6.88
CA VAL A 40 8.48 -5.01 -6.13
C VAL A 40 9.01 -3.93 -5.18
N THR A 41 9.16 -4.30 -3.91
CA THR A 41 9.69 -3.43 -2.86
C THR A 41 10.80 -4.18 -2.13
N ASN A 42 11.75 -3.45 -1.55
CA ASN A 42 12.59 -4.01 -0.50
C ASN A 42 11.74 -4.36 0.73
N HIS A 43 12.24 -5.26 1.57
CA HIS A 43 11.56 -5.71 2.80
C HIS A 43 12.46 -5.50 4.02
N LEU A 44 12.15 -4.50 4.82
CA LEU A 44 12.89 -4.02 5.99
C LEU A 44 12.06 -4.10 7.28
N SER A 45 10.73 -4.11 7.19
CA SER A 45 9.85 -4.05 8.36
C SER A 45 8.51 -4.75 8.15
N TYR A 46 7.84 -5.08 9.26
CA TYR A 46 6.50 -5.66 9.23
C TYR A 46 5.47 -4.76 8.53
N MET A 47 5.66 -3.44 8.58
CA MET A 47 4.70 -2.46 8.03
C MET A 47 4.89 -2.19 6.53
N ASP A 48 5.85 -2.84 5.87
CA ASP A 48 6.19 -2.57 4.47
C ASP A 48 5.00 -2.75 3.52
N PHE A 49 4.12 -3.73 3.79
CA PHE A 49 2.89 -3.95 3.04
C PHE A 49 1.99 -2.71 3.04
N ALA A 50 1.85 -2.05 4.19
CA ALA A 50 1.03 -0.85 4.31
C ALA A 50 1.67 0.35 3.60
N TYR A 51 3.00 0.49 3.66
CA TYR A 51 3.74 1.54 2.95
C TYR A 51 3.71 1.35 1.42
N ALA A 52 3.90 0.12 0.94
CA ALA A 52 3.79 -0.22 -0.47
C ALA A 52 2.37 0.06 -1.00
N GLY A 53 1.34 -0.22 -0.19
CA GLY A 53 -0.05 0.16 -0.49
C GLY A 53 -0.23 1.67 -0.67
N LEU A 54 0.38 2.49 0.19
CA LEU A 54 0.31 3.95 0.13
C LEU A 54 0.85 4.49 -1.20
N ALA A 55 1.92 3.92 -1.75
CA ALA A 55 2.54 4.35 -3.00
C ALA A 55 1.59 4.24 -4.21
N ALA A 56 0.59 3.34 -4.17
CA ALA A 56 -0.39 3.14 -5.25
C ALA A 56 -1.62 4.05 -5.16
N VAL A 57 -1.85 4.69 -4.00
CA VAL A 57 -3.01 5.56 -3.75
C VAL A 57 -3.12 6.71 -4.76
N PRO A 58 -2.03 7.45 -5.13
CA PRO A 58 -2.13 8.51 -6.13
C PRO A 58 -2.59 8.04 -7.50
N SER A 59 -2.36 6.76 -7.82
CA SER A 59 -2.81 6.11 -9.06
C SER A 59 -4.22 5.54 -8.96
N LYS A 60 -4.92 5.77 -7.83
CA LYS A 60 -6.26 5.25 -7.51
C LYS A 60 -6.33 3.72 -7.61
N ARG A 61 -5.23 3.03 -7.26
CA ARG A 61 -5.14 1.58 -7.25
C ARG A 61 -4.89 1.04 -5.86
N LEU A 62 -5.36 -0.18 -5.64
CA LEU A 62 -5.11 -0.97 -4.45
C LEU A 62 -4.08 -2.06 -4.80
N VAL A 63 -3.11 -2.26 -3.92
CA VAL A 63 -2.11 -3.33 -4.06
C VAL A 63 -2.68 -4.60 -3.45
N ARG A 64 -2.54 -5.72 -4.17
CA ARG A 64 -2.82 -7.05 -3.62
C ARG A 64 -1.50 -7.75 -3.43
N PHE A 65 -1.35 -8.42 -2.29
CA PHE A 65 -0.10 -9.03 -1.88
C PHE A 65 -0.21 -10.54 -1.99
N MET A 66 0.88 -11.17 -2.43
CA MET A 66 1.07 -12.60 -2.27
C MET A 66 1.54 -12.82 -0.83
N ALA A 67 0.63 -13.28 0.02
CA ALA A 67 0.94 -13.74 1.37
C ALA A 67 1.02 -15.27 1.37
N LYS A 68 1.80 -15.84 2.29
CA LYS A 68 1.69 -17.28 2.56
C LYS A 68 0.35 -17.55 3.25
N ASP A 69 -0.10 -18.80 3.20
CA ASP A 69 -1.24 -19.25 4.00
C ASP A 69 -0.90 -19.14 5.50
N ASP A 70 0.32 -19.58 5.85
CA ASP A 70 0.92 -19.35 7.16
C ASP A 70 1.82 -18.11 7.15
N VAL A 71 1.21 -16.98 7.51
CA VAL A 71 1.84 -15.77 8.08
C VAL A 71 0.95 -15.21 9.18
#